data_AF-A0A3D2SR50-F1
#
_entry.id   AF-A0A3D2SR50-F1
#
_cell.length_a   1.000
_cell.length_b   1.000
_cell.length_c   1.000
_cell.angle_alpha   90.00
_cell.angle_beta   90.00
_cell.angle_gamma   90.00
#
_symmetry.space_group_name_H-M   'P 1'
#
loop_
_entity.id
_entity.type
_entity.pdbx_description
1 polymer ?
#
loop_
_entity_poly.entity_id
_entity_poly.type
_entity_poly.pdbx_seq_one_letter_code
_entity_poly.pdbx_strand_id
1 'polypeptide(L)' 'GGKRLRPFLTVQSAKLFGVDEARARRVAAALEYMHCYSLIHDDLPAMDD' A
#
# COMPACT_ATOMS: atom_id res chain seq x y z
N GLY A 1 3.09 -2.63 -6.47
CA GLY A 1 3.45 -2.09 -7.80
C GLY A 1 2.18 -1.82 -8.59
N GLY A 2 2.03 -0.64 -9.21
CA GLY A 2 0.85 -0.30 -10.03
C GLY A 2 -0.09 0.78 -9.48
N LYS A 3 -1.39 0.67 -9.80
CA LYS A 3 -2.51 1.66 -9.75
C LYS A 3 -2.78 2.36 -8.39
N ARG A 4 -1.99 2.09 -7.36
CA ARG A 4 -2.09 2.69 -6.02
C ARG A 4 -3.45 2.52 -5.33
N LEU A 5 -4.13 1.40 -5.59
CA LEU A 5 -5.44 1.11 -5.02
C LEU A 5 -5.39 1.03 -3.48
N ARG A 6 -4.36 0.38 -2.92
CA ARG A 6 -4.18 0.25 -1.46
C ARG A 6 -3.99 1.62 -0.80
N PRO A 7 -3.03 2.47 -1.23
CA PRO A 7 -2.93 3.85 -0.76
C PRO A 7 -4.22 4.66 -0.87
N PHE A 8 -4.92 4.54 -2.01
CA PHE A 8 -6.18 5.24 -2.23
C PHE A 8 -7.21 4.87 -1.17
N LEU A 9 -7.46 3.57 -0.96
CA LEU A 9 -8.42 3.10 0.03
C LEU A 9 -8.02 3.54 1.44
N THR A 10 -6.74 3.42 1.82
CA THR A 10 -6.25 3.86 3.14
C THR A 10 -6.52 5.34 3.39
N VAL A 11 -6.25 6.22 2.43
CA VAL A 11 -6.48 7.65 2.56
C VAL A 11 -7.99 7.97 2.59
N GLN A 12 -8.81 7.33 1.75
CA GLN A 12 -10.25 7.57 1.75
C GLN A 12 -10.91 7.10 3.06
N SER A 13 -10.51 5.94 3.58
CA SER A 13 -10.98 5.46 4.89
C SER A 13 -10.56 6.41 6.01
N ALA A 14 -9.31 6.85 6.03
CA ALA A 14 -8.81 7.82 7.01
C ALA A 14 -9.60 9.13 6.98
N LYS A 15 -9.92 9.63 5.78
CA LYS A 15 -10.73 10.84 5.57
C LYS A 15 -12.14 10.69 6.15
N LEU A 16 -12.78 9.52 6.01
CA LEU A 16 -14.12 9.27 6.55
C LEU A 16 -14.20 9.43 8.08
N PHE A 17 -13.10 9.16 8.78
CA PHE A 17 -13.01 9.23 10.24
C PHE A 17 -12.27 10.48 10.75
N GLY A 18 -11.98 11.46 9.88
CA GLY A 18 -11.30 12.70 10.28
C GLY A 18 -9.85 12.50 10.74
N VAL A 19 -9.17 11.45 10.26
CA VAL A 19 -7.76 11.23 10.56
C VAL A 19 -6.91 12.23 9.78
N ASP A 20 -5.87 12.76 10.44
CA ASP A 20 -4.88 13.65 9.81
C ASP A 20 -4.30 13.05 8.52
N GLU A 21 -4.25 13.85 7.47
CA GLU A 21 -3.83 13.42 6.14
C GLU A 21 -2.36 13.02 6.10
N ALA A 22 -1.48 13.72 6.81
CA ALA A 22 -0.05 13.40 6.83
C ALA A 22 0.22 12.05 7.53
N ARG A 23 -0.55 11.72 8.57
CA ARG A 23 -0.57 10.40 9.21
C ARG A 23 -1.11 9.33 8.24
N ALA A 24 -2.24 9.60 7.59
CA ALA A 24 -2.84 8.66 6.65
C ALA A 24 -1.91 8.35 5.47
N ARG A 25 -1.24 9.36 4.90
CA ARG A 25 -0.27 9.21 3.81
C ARG A 25 0.94 8.37 4.22
N ARG A 26 1.44 8.52 5.44
CA ARG A 26 2.53 7.67 5.96
C ARG A 26 2.13 6.20 6.05
N VAL A 27 0.93 5.92 6.55
CA VAL A 27 0.39 4.54 6.62
C VAL A 27 0.15 3.97 5.21
N ALA A 28 -0.43 4.78 4.32
CA ALA A 28 -0.65 4.41 2.93
C ALA A 28 0.67 4.05 2.21
N ALA A 29 1.74 4.82 2.44
CA ALA A 29 3.07 4.53 1.91
C ALA A 29 3.65 3.24 2.49
N ALA A 30 3.56 3.04 3.81
CA ALA A 30 4.01 1.81 4.46
C ALA A 30 3.30 0.56 3.89
N LEU A 31 1.99 0.65 3.67
CA LEU A 31 1.20 -0.44 3.07
C LEU A 31 1.65 -0.74 1.63
N GLU A 32 1.92 0.29 0.83
CA GLU A 32 2.40 0.12 -0.53
C GLU A 32 3.83 -0.44 -0.58
N TYR A 33 4.68 -0.12 0.39
CA TYR A 33 6.00 -0.76 0.52
C TYR A 33 5.86 -2.26 0.78
N MET A 34 5.01 -2.67 1.72
CA MET A 34 4.74 -4.10 1.96
C MET A 34 4.18 -4.80 0.73
N HIS A 35 3.28 -4.13 0.00
CA HIS A 35 2.76 -4.66 -1.25
C HIS A 35 3.84 -4.79 -2.34
N CYS A 36 4.71 -3.80 -2.51
CA CYS A 36 5.81 -3.90 -3.46
C CYS A 36 6.80 -5.00 -3.06
N TYR A 37 7.08 -5.15 -1.76
CA TYR A 37 7.87 -6.26 -1.25
C TYR A 37 7.26 -7.61 -1.63
N SER A 38 5.95 -7.80 -1.42
CA SER A 38 5.30 -9.06 -1.76
C SER A 38 5.47 -9.37 -3.24
N LEU A 39 5.17 -8.41 -4.13
CA LEU A 39 5.30 -8.61 -5.57
C LEU A 39 6.73 -8.99 -5.99
N ILE A 40 7.74 -8.30 -5.45
CA ILE A 40 9.14 -8.61 -5.78
C ILE A 40 9.49 -10.05 -5.37
N HIS A 41 8.96 -10.52 -4.25
CA HIS A 41 9.19 -11.88 -3.77
C HIS A 41 8.34 -12.90 -4.52
N ASP A 42 7.12 -12.55 -4.90
CA ASP A 42 6.23 -13.37 -5.72
C ASP A 42 6.88 -13.62 -7.10
N ASP A 43 7.50 -12.60 -7.70
CA ASP A 43 8.20 -12.67 -8.99
C ASP A 43 9.51 -13.48 -8.98
N LEU A 44 9.93 -14.06 -7.84
CA LEU A 44 11.15 -14.88 -7.78
C LEU A 44 10.91 -16.27 -8.40
N PRO A 45 11.95 -16.91 -8.98
CA PRO A 45 11.80 -18.25 -9.56
C PRO A 45 11.46 -19.39 -8.62
N ALA A 46 11.61 -19.13 -7.32
CA ALA A 46 11.20 -20.09 -6.30
C ALA A 46 9.71 -19.99 -5.93
N MET A 47 9.01 -18.96 -6.42
CA MET A 47 7.62 -18.66 -6.10
C MET A 47 6.76 -18.81 -7.36
N ASP A 48 6.75 -17.81 -8.25
CA ASP A 48 5.85 -17.81 -9.41
C ASP A 48 6.48 -18.29 -10.75
N ASP A 49 7.81 -18.26 -10.97
CA ASP A 49 8.48 -18.90 -12.15
C ASP A 49 10.01 -19.06 -12.11
#